data_AF-A0A0U3E760-F1
#
_entry.id   AF-A0A0U3E760-F1
#
_cell.length_a   1.000
_cell.length_b   1.000
_cell.length_c   1.000
_cell.angle_alpha   90.00
_cell.angle_beta   90.00
_cell.angle_gamma   90.00
#
_symmetry.space_group_name_H-M   'P 1'
#
loop_
_entity.id
_entity.type
_entity.pdbx_description
1 polymer ?
#
loop_
_entity_poly.entity_id
_entity_poly.type
_entity_poly.pdbx_seq_one_letter_code
_entity_poly.pdbx_strand_id
1 'polypeptide(L)'
;MRDKVTREELAQIILDEELLTNDAAEIIEILKDTKVSKEVNTKRTSMTFGQRLADRITLFAGSWKFIIIFLATLLGWIVFNQLTGNHSFDPYPFILLNLVLSCVAAIQAPVILMSQNRQAERDRKTAENDFKVNLKSEILSEDIHDKLDKILMQQADMQKRMDNLEKKY
;
A
#
# COMPACT_ATOMS: atom_id res chain seq x y z
N MET A 1 -23.86 -19.99 -37.58
CA MET A 1 -23.05 -20.70 -36.58
C MET A 1 -21.95 -19.75 -36.17
N ARG A 2 -21.98 -19.21 -34.95
CA ARG A 2 -21.00 -18.24 -34.45
C ARG A 2 -20.38 -18.86 -33.21
N ASP A 3 -19.06 -18.93 -33.22
CA ASP A 3 -18.24 -19.83 -32.42
C ASP A 3 -18.40 -19.57 -30.91
N LYS A 4 -18.45 -20.66 -30.14
CA LYS A 4 -18.52 -20.62 -28.68
C LYS A 4 -17.11 -20.39 -28.15
N VAL A 5 -16.67 -19.15 -28.08
CA VAL A 5 -15.34 -18.85 -27.51
C VAL A 5 -15.36 -19.20 -26.02
N THR A 6 -14.66 -20.27 -25.67
CA THR A 6 -14.60 -20.81 -24.29
C THR A 6 -13.61 -19.97 -23.49
N ARG A 7 -13.72 -19.93 -22.15
CA ARG A 7 -12.82 -19.14 -21.28
C ARG A 7 -11.33 -19.39 -21.54
N GLU A 8 -10.99 -20.58 -22.04
CA GLU A 8 -9.62 -20.94 -22.43
C GLU A 8 -9.17 -20.27 -23.73
N GLU A 9 -10.07 -20.02 -24.68
CA GLU A 9 -9.78 -19.28 -25.92
C GLU A 9 -9.68 -17.78 -25.68
N LEU A 10 -10.50 -17.21 -24.78
CA LEU A 10 -10.30 -15.81 -24.34
C LEU A 10 -8.95 -15.65 -23.61
N ALA A 11 -8.56 -16.63 -22.79
CA ALA A 11 -7.25 -16.63 -22.16
C ALA A 11 -6.11 -16.75 -23.20
N GLN A 12 -6.29 -17.56 -24.25
CA GLN A 12 -5.32 -17.68 -25.34
C GLN A 12 -5.23 -16.44 -26.20
N ILE A 13 -6.35 -15.77 -26.52
CA ILE A 13 -6.37 -14.54 -27.31
C ILE A 13 -5.70 -13.39 -26.54
N ILE A 14 -5.91 -13.30 -25.22
CA ILE A 14 -5.23 -12.34 -24.34
C ILE A 14 -3.73 -12.69 -24.18
N LEU A 15 -3.36 -13.97 -24.28
CA LEU A 15 -1.96 -14.42 -24.26
C LEU A 15 -1.21 -14.14 -25.57
N ASP A 16 -1.92 -14.01 -26.71
CA ASP A 16 -1.32 -13.85 -28.04
C ASP A 16 -1.09 -12.37 -28.41
N GLU A 17 -1.87 -11.44 -27.86
CA GLU A 17 -1.88 -10.01 -28.22
C GLU A 17 -1.16 -9.10 -27.22
N GLU A 18 0.11 -9.39 -26.92
CA GLU A 18 1.04 -8.45 -26.25
C GLU A 18 0.99 -8.38 -24.71
N LEU A 19 1.59 -9.37 -24.04
CA LEU A 19 2.61 -9.07 -23.04
C LEU A 19 3.49 -10.30 -22.78
N LEU A 20 4.74 -10.22 -23.22
CA LEU A 20 5.72 -11.21 -22.83
C LEU A 20 5.87 -11.23 -21.31
N THR A 21 5.75 -12.44 -20.79
CA THR A 21 6.42 -12.98 -19.61
C THR A 21 5.90 -12.57 -18.23
N ASN A 22 5.58 -13.60 -17.43
CA ASN A 22 5.15 -13.63 -16.02
C ASN A 22 3.74 -13.15 -15.66
N ASP A 23 3.20 -12.10 -16.28
CA ASP A 23 1.97 -11.47 -15.74
C ASP A 23 0.67 -12.16 -16.19
N ALA A 24 0.63 -12.73 -17.39
CA ALA A 24 -0.59 -13.39 -17.90
C ALA A 24 -0.98 -14.66 -17.12
N ALA A 25 0.01 -15.40 -16.61
CA ALA A 25 -0.22 -16.54 -15.71
C ALA A 25 -0.77 -16.07 -14.35
N GLU A 26 -0.28 -14.94 -13.85
CA GLU A 26 -0.77 -14.32 -12.60
C GLU A 26 -2.22 -13.82 -12.76
N ILE A 27 -2.57 -13.25 -13.91
CA ILE A 27 -3.94 -12.78 -14.21
C ILE A 27 -4.93 -13.96 -14.20
N ILE A 28 -4.57 -15.10 -14.79
CA ILE A 28 -5.41 -16.31 -14.78
C ILE A 28 -5.56 -16.87 -13.35
N GLU A 29 -4.51 -16.80 -12.53
CA GLU A 29 -4.55 -17.19 -11.12
C GLU A 29 -5.45 -16.27 -10.29
N ILE A 30 -5.37 -14.95 -10.48
CA ILE A 30 -6.22 -13.93 -9.83
C ILE A 30 -7.70 -14.08 -10.20
N LEU A 31 -7.99 -14.57 -11.42
CA LEU A 31 -9.34 -14.83 -11.90
C LEU A 31 -9.89 -16.18 -11.40
N LYS A 32 -9.03 -17.18 -11.18
CA LYS A 32 -9.41 -18.46 -10.57
C LYS A 32 -9.69 -18.34 -9.07
N ASP A 33 -8.98 -17.45 -8.38
CA ASP A 33 -9.18 -17.29 -6.95
C ASP A 33 -10.40 -16.38 -6.63
N THR A 34 -11.47 -17.02 -6.17
CA THR A 34 -12.70 -16.36 -5.70
C THR A 34 -12.52 -15.76 -4.29
N LYS A 35 -11.33 -15.87 -3.67
CA LYS A 35 -11.07 -15.47 -2.27
C LYS A 35 -9.85 -14.56 -2.06
N VAL A 36 -9.47 -13.76 -3.05
CA VAL A 36 -8.32 -12.83 -2.98
C VAL A 36 -8.38 -11.85 -1.80
N SER A 37 -9.57 -11.58 -1.23
CA SER A 37 -9.69 -10.61 -0.12
C SER A 37 -9.09 -11.06 1.22
N LYS A 38 -8.63 -12.31 1.41
CA LYS A 38 -8.24 -12.82 2.75
C LYS A 38 -6.76 -13.15 2.97
N GLU A 39 -5.91 -13.17 1.96
CA GLU A 39 -4.53 -13.66 2.12
C GLU A 39 -3.42 -12.61 2.21
N VAL A 40 -3.72 -11.31 2.08
CA VAL A 40 -2.68 -10.27 2.18
C VAL A 40 -2.24 -9.99 3.64
N ASN A 41 -3.00 -10.46 4.65
CA ASN A 41 -2.72 -10.15 6.06
C ASN A 41 -1.79 -11.15 6.77
N THR A 42 -1.42 -12.27 6.15
CA THR A 42 -0.81 -13.42 6.88
C THR A 42 0.68 -13.63 6.62
N LYS A 43 1.34 -12.82 5.79
CA LYS A 43 2.83 -12.82 5.75
C LYS A 43 3.36 -11.84 6.78
N ARG A 44 3.11 -12.10 8.07
CA ARG A 44 3.87 -11.47 9.16
C ARG A 44 5.29 -12.01 9.08
N THR A 45 6.12 -11.36 8.25
CA THR A 45 7.56 -11.45 8.39
C THR A 45 7.89 -11.18 9.86
N SER A 46 8.54 -12.13 10.49
CA SER A 46 9.02 -12.02 11.87
C SER A 46 9.89 -10.78 11.97
N MET A 47 9.30 -9.66 12.42
CA MET A 47 10.02 -8.41 12.61
C MET A 47 11.21 -8.69 13.51
N THR A 48 12.41 -8.43 13.00
CA THR A 48 13.65 -8.58 13.77
C THR A 48 13.60 -7.64 14.98
N PHE A 49 14.33 -7.97 16.05
CA PHE A 49 14.32 -7.19 17.30
C PHE A 49 14.69 -5.71 17.04
N GLY A 50 15.61 -5.48 16.10
CA GLY A 50 16.00 -4.15 15.63
C GLY A 50 14.86 -3.39 14.93
N GLN A 51 14.06 -4.05 14.09
CA GLN A 51 12.90 -3.42 13.44
C GLN A 51 11.83 -3.02 14.45
N ARG A 52 11.56 -3.85 15.46
CA ARG A 52 10.61 -3.54 16.55
C ARG A 52 11.09 -2.39 17.44
N LEU A 53 12.39 -2.30 17.67
CA LEU A 53 12.98 -1.20 18.44
C LEU A 53 12.95 0.10 17.62
N ALA A 54 13.33 0.04 16.33
CA ALA A 54 13.26 1.17 15.42
C ALA A 54 11.82 1.71 15.31
N ASP A 55 10.80 0.86 15.18
CA ASP A 55 9.40 1.30 15.13
C ASP A 55 8.95 2.00 16.42
N ARG A 56 9.34 1.49 17.58
CA ARG A 56 9.04 2.15 18.86
C ARG A 56 9.78 3.49 18.99
N ILE A 57 11.03 3.55 18.55
CA ILE A 57 11.82 4.79 18.56
C ILE A 57 11.22 5.80 17.59
N THR A 58 10.82 5.41 16.39
CA THR A 58 10.18 6.31 15.41
C THR A 58 8.85 6.86 15.92
N LEU A 59 8.01 6.00 16.52
CA LEU A 59 6.74 6.43 17.10
C LEU A 59 6.94 7.39 18.30
N PHE A 60 7.97 7.17 19.09
CA PHE A 60 8.29 8.02 20.24
C PHE A 60 8.95 9.35 19.81
N ALA A 61 9.94 9.30 18.92
CA ALA A 61 10.67 10.46 18.43
C ALA A 61 9.82 11.39 17.54
N GLY A 62 8.78 10.86 16.88
CA GLY A 62 7.82 11.65 16.09
C GLY A 62 6.75 12.37 16.91
N SER A 63 6.73 12.22 18.24
CA SER A 63 5.72 12.83 19.10
C SER A 63 6.09 14.26 19.52
N TRP A 64 5.12 15.18 19.47
CA TRP A 64 5.26 16.54 20.01
C TRP A 64 5.69 16.58 21.47
N LYS A 65 5.28 15.59 22.28
CA LYS A 65 5.68 15.50 23.69
C LYS A 65 7.17 15.22 23.86
N PHE A 66 7.77 14.42 22.97
CA PHE A 66 9.19 14.12 23.00
C PHE A 66 10.03 15.37 22.73
N ILE A 67 9.65 16.16 21.71
CA ILE A 67 10.32 17.41 21.36
C ILE A 67 10.34 18.37 22.56
N ILE A 68 9.20 18.52 23.24
CA ILE A 68 9.08 19.41 24.42
C ILE A 68 9.97 18.94 25.58
N ILE A 69 9.97 17.64 25.90
CA ILE A 69 10.81 17.09 26.98
C ILE A 69 12.31 17.19 26.63
N PHE A 70 12.66 16.98 25.35
CA PHE A 70 14.02 17.11 24.87
C PHE A 70 14.53 18.55 25.00
N LEU A 71 13.75 19.54 24.56
CA LEU A 71 14.07 20.96 24.75
C LEU A 71 14.16 21.34 26.23
N ALA A 72 13.24 20.87 27.06
CA ALA A 72 13.26 21.14 28.50
C ALA A 72 14.54 20.57 29.16
N THR A 73 14.96 19.36 28.76
CA THR A 73 16.22 18.76 29.21
C THR A 73 17.43 19.59 28.78
N LEU A 74 17.47 20.07 27.53
CA LEU A 74 18.56 20.92 27.05
C LEU A 74 18.64 22.25 27.82
N LEU A 75 17.50 22.92 28.02
CA LEU A 75 17.44 24.15 28.82
C LEU A 75 17.82 23.90 30.27
N GLY A 76 17.35 22.79 30.85
CA GLY A 76 17.73 22.36 32.20
C GLY A 76 19.25 22.13 32.34
N TRP A 77 19.88 21.51 31.34
CA TRP A 77 21.33 21.28 31.31
C TRP A 77 22.11 22.60 31.25
N ILE A 78 21.67 23.54 30.41
CA ILE A 78 22.27 24.88 30.30
C ILE A 78 22.16 25.62 31.63
N VAL A 79 20.97 25.64 32.26
CA VAL A 79 20.74 26.29 33.56
C VAL A 79 21.57 25.63 34.66
N PHE A 80 21.64 24.29 34.69
CA PHE A 80 22.43 23.54 35.66
C PHE A 80 23.93 23.87 35.57
N ASN A 81 24.51 23.91 34.36
CA ASN A 81 25.90 24.32 34.18
C ASN A 81 26.11 25.78 34.57
N GLN A 82 25.20 26.67 34.19
CA GLN A 82 25.33 28.09 34.50
C GLN A 82 25.31 28.38 36.01
N LEU A 83 24.54 27.59 36.78
CA LEU A 83 24.47 27.67 38.24
C LEU A 83 25.70 27.07 38.94
N THR A 84 26.36 26.08 38.32
CA THR A 84 27.50 25.39 38.92
C THR A 84 28.81 26.18 38.76
N GLY A 85 28.84 27.17 37.85
CA GLY A 85 29.85 28.24 37.80
C GLY A 85 31.30 27.73 37.79
N ASN A 86 31.94 27.69 38.96
CA ASN A 86 33.33 27.28 39.16
C ASN A 86 33.61 25.76 39.09
N HIS A 87 32.58 24.90 39.16
CA HIS A 87 32.69 23.45 39.00
C HIS A 87 31.90 22.95 37.78
N SER A 88 31.69 23.82 36.79
CA SER A 88 30.86 23.51 35.61
C SER A 88 31.46 22.33 34.84
N PHE A 89 30.66 21.28 34.67
CA PHE A 89 31.01 20.07 33.94
C PHE A 89 31.13 20.33 32.43
N ASP A 90 30.39 21.33 31.90
CA ASP A 90 30.48 21.78 30.51
C ASP A 90 30.36 23.32 30.45
N PRO A 91 31.47 24.07 30.63
CA PRO A 91 31.49 25.53 30.58
C PRO A 91 31.11 26.05 29.19
N TYR A 92 30.58 27.28 29.14
CA TYR A 92 30.34 27.98 27.87
C TYR A 92 31.64 27.99 27.04
N PRO A 93 31.66 27.47 25.79
CA PRO A 93 30.57 27.33 24.81
C PRO A 93 29.86 25.95 24.70
N PHE A 94 29.79 25.14 25.77
CA PHE A 94 29.09 23.85 25.84
C PHE A 94 29.57 22.79 24.83
N ILE A 95 30.85 22.40 24.92
CA ILE A 95 31.48 21.48 23.97
C ILE A 95 30.86 20.07 24.00
N LEU A 96 30.48 19.59 25.20
CA LEU A 96 29.89 18.25 25.34
C LEU A 96 28.48 18.21 24.79
N LEU A 97 27.67 19.23 25.10
CA LEU A 97 26.32 19.36 24.55
C LEU A 97 26.35 19.41 23.02
N ASN A 98 27.27 20.19 22.45
CA ASN A 98 27.45 20.30 21.00
C ASN A 98 27.88 18.97 20.37
N LEU A 99 28.82 18.25 21.00
CA LEU A 99 29.25 16.94 20.53
C LEU A 99 28.08 15.94 20.48
N VAL A 100 27.28 15.87 21.55
CA VAL A 100 26.14 14.96 21.64
C VAL A 100 25.08 15.32 20.60
N LEU A 101 24.73 16.59 20.48
CA LEU A 101 23.75 17.07 19.49
C LEU A 101 24.21 16.77 18.05
N SER A 102 25.50 16.96 17.75
CA SER A 102 26.07 16.66 16.44
C SER A 102 25.99 15.15 16.13
N CYS A 103 26.28 14.29 17.10
CA CYS A 103 26.16 12.84 16.95
C CYS A 103 24.70 12.40 16.72
N VAL A 104 23.76 12.97 17.47
CA VAL A 104 22.32 12.71 17.30
C VAL A 104 21.86 13.13 15.91
N ALA A 105 22.25 14.33 15.46
CA ALA A 105 21.91 14.84 14.12
C ALA A 105 22.51 13.97 13.00
N ALA A 106 23.75 13.49 13.15
CA ALA A 106 24.39 12.62 12.16
C ALA A 106 23.62 11.30 11.94
N ILE A 107 23.03 10.75 13.00
CA ILE A 107 22.27 9.48 12.94
C ILE A 107 20.82 9.71 12.46
N GLN A 108 20.29 10.93 12.57
CA GLN A 108 18.91 11.23 12.17
C GLN A 108 18.66 10.96 10.67
N ALA A 109 19.51 11.44 9.77
CA ALA A 109 19.28 11.31 8.33
C ALA A 109 19.20 9.84 7.84
N PRO A 110 20.12 8.93 8.22
CA PRO A 110 20.00 7.52 7.89
C PRO A 110 18.77 6.84 8.49
N VAL A 111 18.40 7.16 9.73
CA VAL A 111 17.20 6.58 10.38
C VAL A 111 15.93 7.03 9.67
N ILE A 112 15.85 8.31 9.28
CA ILE A 112 14.75 8.85 8.49
C ILE A 112 14.71 8.15 7.13
N LEU A 113 15.86 8.01 6.45
CA LEU A 113 15.94 7.36 5.14
C LEU A 113 15.55 5.88 5.21
N MET A 114 15.96 5.15 6.25
CA MET A 114 15.52 3.76 6.49
C MET A 114 14.02 3.66 6.74
N SER A 115 13.45 4.61 7.52
CA SER A 115 12.01 4.68 7.76
C SER A 115 11.23 4.99 6.47
N GLN A 116 11.74 5.91 5.64
CA GLN A 116 11.18 6.27 4.34
C GLN A 116 11.26 5.11 3.36
N ASN A 117 12.41 4.44 3.22
CA ASN A 117 12.58 3.32 2.30
C ASN A 117 11.58 2.18 2.60
N ARG A 118 11.35 1.92 3.90
CA ARG A 118 10.36 0.93 4.34
C ARG A 118 8.91 1.37 4.12
N GLN A 119 8.61 2.67 4.21
CA GLN A 119 7.30 3.20 3.85
C GLN A 119 7.07 3.06 2.33
N ALA A 120 8.04 3.48 1.52
CA ALA A 120 7.99 3.35 0.07
C ALA A 120 7.79 1.90 -0.41
N GLU A 121 8.42 0.92 0.26
CA GLU A 121 8.21 -0.50 -0.07
C GLU A 121 6.77 -0.96 0.24
N ARG A 122 6.19 -0.50 1.34
CA ARG A 122 4.78 -0.78 1.67
C ARG A 122 3.85 -0.10 0.68
N ASP A 123 4.09 1.17 0.39
CA ASP A 123 3.28 1.96 -0.53
C ASP A 123 3.31 1.35 -1.94
N ARG A 124 4.47 0.85 -2.39
CA ARG A 124 4.59 0.14 -3.66
C ARG A 124 3.72 -1.13 -3.71
N LYS A 125 3.78 -1.96 -2.66
CA LYS A 125 2.96 -3.18 -2.57
C LYS A 125 1.47 -2.87 -2.53
N THR A 126 1.07 -1.82 -1.80
CA THR A 126 -0.32 -1.36 -1.78
C THR A 126 -0.75 -0.88 -3.16
N ALA A 127 0.07 -0.09 -3.86
CA ALA A 127 -0.23 0.37 -5.21
C ALA A 127 -0.35 -0.79 -6.22
N GLU A 128 0.54 -1.79 -6.16
CA GLU A 128 0.45 -3.01 -7.00
C GLU A 128 -0.88 -3.76 -6.74
N ASN A 129 -1.30 -3.88 -5.49
CA ASN A 129 -2.56 -4.54 -5.14
C ASN A 129 -3.79 -3.72 -5.59
N ASP A 130 -3.76 -2.40 -5.38
CA ASP A 130 -4.84 -1.50 -5.79
C ASP A 130 -5.00 -1.51 -7.32
N PHE A 131 -3.89 -1.56 -8.07
CA PHE A 131 -3.91 -1.75 -9.52
C PHE A 131 -4.61 -3.05 -9.93
N LYS A 132 -4.26 -4.18 -9.30
CA LYS A 132 -4.88 -5.48 -9.57
C LYS A 132 -6.38 -5.49 -9.26
N VAL A 133 -6.79 -4.90 -8.14
CA VAL A 133 -8.20 -4.78 -7.75
C VAL A 133 -8.96 -3.91 -8.76
N ASN A 134 -8.39 -2.77 -9.17
CA ASN A 134 -9.02 -1.87 -10.11
C ASN A 134 -9.22 -2.53 -11.48
N LEU A 135 -8.18 -3.19 -12.01
CA LEU A 135 -8.27 -3.95 -13.27
C LEU A 135 -9.34 -5.04 -13.20
N LYS A 136 -9.41 -5.78 -12.09
CA LYS A 136 -10.45 -6.80 -11.88
C LYS A 136 -11.86 -6.19 -11.83
N SER A 137 -12.01 -5.02 -11.22
CA SER A 137 -13.29 -4.30 -11.18
C SER A 137 -13.72 -3.83 -12.56
N GLU A 138 -12.78 -3.39 -13.40
CA GLU A 138 -13.03 -2.96 -14.77
C GLU A 138 -13.50 -4.13 -15.65
N ILE A 139 -12.78 -5.26 -15.65
CA ILE A 139 -13.16 -6.47 -16.39
C ILE A 139 -14.54 -6.98 -15.95
N LEU A 140 -14.82 -6.97 -14.65
CA LEU A 140 -16.12 -7.40 -14.13
C LEU A 140 -17.25 -6.46 -14.56
N SER A 141 -16.99 -5.14 -14.60
CA SER A 141 -17.95 -4.16 -15.10
C SER A 141 -18.28 -4.40 -16.56
N GLU A 142 -17.28 -4.73 -17.38
CA GLU A 142 -17.46 -5.08 -18.79
C GLU A 142 -18.27 -6.38 -18.97
N ASP A 143 -17.93 -7.46 -18.24
CA ASP A 143 -18.68 -8.73 -18.30
C ASP A 143 -20.15 -8.57 -17.86
N ILE A 144 -20.41 -7.71 -16.86
CA ILE A 144 -21.78 -7.38 -16.44
C ILE A 144 -22.52 -6.62 -17.55
N HIS A 145 -21.89 -5.65 -18.21
CA HIS A 145 -22.51 -4.94 -19.34
C HIS A 145 -22.89 -5.91 -20.46
N ASP A 146 -21.98 -6.81 -20.83
CA ASP A 146 -22.21 -7.82 -21.85
C ASP A 146 -23.39 -8.75 -21.52
N LYS A 147 -23.50 -9.17 -20.27
CA LYS A 147 -24.62 -10.00 -19.80
C LYS A 147 -25.92 -9.22 -19.82
N LEU A 148 -25.90 -7.95 -19.42
CA LEU A 148 -27.07 -7.08 -19.41
C LEU A 148 -27.59 -6.89 -20.84
N ASP A 149 -26.72 -6.61 -21.80
CA ASP A 149 -27.07 -6.46 -23.21
C ASP A 149 -27.70 -7.73 -23.77
N LYS A 150 -27.16 -8.91 -23.42
CA LYS A 150 -27.75 -10.20 -23.82
C LYS A 150 -29.15 -10.39 -23.25
N ILE A 151 -29.38 -10.03 -21.99
CA ILE A 151 -30.71 -10.11 -21.36
C ILE A 151 -31.68 -9.14 -22.04
N LEU A 152 -31.25 -7.90 -22.32
CA LEU A 152 -32.07 -6.91 -23.01
C LEU A 152 -32.46 -7.38 -24.43
N MET A 153 -31.53 -7.99 -25.17
CA MET A 153 -31.82 -8.59 -26.47
C MET A 153 -32.83 -9.74 -26.36
N GLN A 154 -32.71 -10.59 -25.33
CA GLN A 154 -33.68 -11.67 -25.08
C GLN A 154 -35.07 -11.14 -24.75
N GLN A 155 -35.17 -10.10 -23.91
CA GLN A 155 -36.45 -9.46 -23.62
C GLN A 155 -37.08 -8.84 -24.86
N ALA A 156 -36.29 -8.17 -25.70
CA ALA A 156 -36.79 -7.59 -26.95
C ALA A 156 -37.32 -8.66 -27.92
N ASP A 157 -36.65 -9.82 -28.04
CA ASP A 157 -37.15 -10.93 -28.86
C ASP A 157 -38.42 -11.54 -28.26
N MET A 158 -38.48 -11.70 -26.95
CA MET A 158 -39.67 -12.19 -26.24
C MET A 158 -40.86 -11.24 -26.43
N GLN A 159 -40.65 -9.93 -26.34
CA GLN A 159 -41.67 -8.91 -26.57
C GLN A 159 -42.23 -8.99 -27.99
N LYS A 160 -41.37 -9.12 -29.01
CA LYS A 160 -41.80 -9.29 -30.40
C LYS A 160 -42.63 -10.56 -30.60
N ARG A 161 -42.29 -11.64 -29.91
CA ARG A 161 -43.08 -12.89 -29.95
C ARG A 161 -44.46 -12.70 -29.32
N MET A 162 -44.54 -11.97 -28.20
CA MET A 162 -45.81 -11.63 -27.54
C MET A 162 -46.70 -10.78 -28.46
N ASP A 163 -46.18 -9.70 -29.04
CA ASP A 163 -46.93 -8.84 -29.96
C ASP A 163 -47.47 -9.60 -31.18
N ASN A 164 -46.69 -10.56 -31.71
CA ASN A 164 -47.12 -11.39 -32.82
C ASN A 164 -48.22 -12.40 -32.44
N LEU A 165 -48.24 -12.85 -31.19
CA LEU A 165 -49.30 -13.72 -30.68
C LEU A 165 -50.59 -12.93 -30.44
N GLU A 166 -50.50 -11.70 -29.95
CA GLU A 166 -51.66 -10.81 -29.78
C GLU A 166 -52.31 -10.45 -31.11
N LYS A 167 -51.53 -10.18 -32.17
CA LYS A 167 -52.08 -9.87 -33.52
C LYS A 167 -52.77 -11.05 -34.22
N LYS A 168 -52.61 -12.27 -33.72
CA LYS A 168 -53.14 -13.49 -34.34
C LYS A 168 -54.53 -13.85 -33.79
N TYR A 169 -55.00 -13.15 -32.76
CA TYR A 169 -56.34 -13.19 -32.21
C TYR A 169 -57.12 -11.93 -32.60
#